data_AF-A0A4U1B926-F1
#
_entry.id   AF-A0A4U1B926-F1
#
_cell.length_a   1.000
_cell.length_b   1.000
_cell.length_c   1.000
_cell.angle_alpha   90.00
_cell.angle_beta   90.00
_cell.angle_gamma   90.00
#
_symmetry.space_group_name_H-M   'P 1'
#
loop_
_entity.id
_entity.type
_entity.pdbx_description
1 polymer ?
#
loop_
_entity_poly.entity_id
_entity_poly.type
_entity_poly.pdbx_seq_one_letter_code
_entity_poly.pdbx_strand_id
1 'polypeptide(L)'
;MSCSPGCRLKGYLLALLASVTLVSLVWAVDKHHRAAELQQQLVNEQARSDQQQQQLESLAEELRQWRELEEQRREIRRRYQEARDSGKSVVLENNGEGVTTFAQPHGGVKITRTPSAR
;
A
#
# COMPACT_ATOMS: atom_id res chain seq x y z
N MET A 1 22.11 -8.18 75.50
CA MET A 1 20.88 -8.04 74.70
C MET A 1 20.64 -9.35 73.95
N SER A 2 19.89 -10.25 74.57
CA SER A 2 19.59 -11.59 74.04
C SER A 2 18.20 -11.58 73.40
N CYS A 3 18.13 -11.63 72.07
CA CYS A 3 16.87 -11.79 71.35
C CYS A 3 16.27 -13.18 71.62
N SER A 4 15.01 -13.21 72.04
CA SER A 4 14.23 -14.43 72.25
C SER A 4 14.06 -15.23 70.95
N PRO A 5 13.82 -16.56 71.00
CA PRO A 5 13.68 -17.40 69.80
C PRO A 5 12.59 -16.92 68.83
N GLY A 6 11.55 -16.23 69.33
CA GLY A 6 10.53 -15.59 68.50
C GLY A 6 11.04 -14.43 67.63
N CYS A 7 12.08 -13.71 68.06
CA CYS A 7 12.72 -12.66 67.23
C CYS A 7 13.49 -13.26 66.04
N ARG A 8 14.16 -14.40 66.24
CA ARG A 8 14.87 -15.08 65.14
C ARG A 8 13.90 -15.58 64.08
N LEU A 9 12.78 -16.16 64.50
CA LEU A 9 11.74 -16.68 63.61
C LEU A 9 11.08 -15.58 62.77
N LYS A 10 10.78 -14.42 63.39
CA LYS A 10 10.31 -13.21 62.66
C LYS A 10 11.35 -12.69 61.67
N GLY A 11 12.64 -12.70 62.04
CA GLY A 11 13.73 -12.32 61.15
C GLY A 11 13.85 -13.22 59.92
N TYR A 12 13.76 -14.55 60.10
CA TYR A 12 13.76 -15.49 58.98
C TYR A 12 12.54 -15.32 58.08
N LEU A 13 11.34 -15.12 58.65
CA LEU A 13 10.12 -14.84 57.89
C LEU A 13 10.22 -13.56 57.06
N LEU A 14 10.77 -12.48 57.63
CA LEU A 14 11.00 -11.23 56.91
C LEU A 14 12.03 -11.40 55.78
N ALA A 15 13.11 -12.15 56.02
CA ALA A 15 14.11 -12.45 54.99
C ALA A 15 13.52 -13.28 53.84
N LEU A 16 12.64 -14.23 54.14
CA LEU A 16 11.97 -15.07 53.16
C LEU A 16 10.93 -14.29 52.34
N LEU A 17 10.16 -13.40 52.99
CA LEU A 17 9.27 -12.49 52.28
C LEU A 17 10.06 -11.53 51.37
N ALA A 18 11.17 -10.99 51.85
CA ALA A 18 12.03 -10.09 51.08
C ALA A 18 12.67 -10.78 49.86
N SER A 19 13.04 -12.05 49.96
CA SER A 19 13.58 -12.78 48.81
C SER A 19 12.50 -13.09 47.78
N VAL A 20 11.30 -13.48 48.19
CA VAL A 20 10.17 -13.70 47.28
C VAL A 20 9.75 -12.40 46.58
N THR A 21 9.71 -11.28 47.29
CA THR A 21 9.39 -9.99 46.68
C THR A 21 10.45 -9.57 45.66
N LEU A 22 11.75 -9.74 45.96
CA LEU A 22 12.83 -9.45 45.01
C LEU A 22 12.73 -10.30 43.74
N VAL A 23 12.51 -11.61 43.88
CA VAL A 23 12.34 -12.52 42.72
C VAL A 23 11.12 -12.12 41.90
N SER A 24 10.00 -11.78 42.55
CA SER A 24 8.78 -11.34 41.88
C SER A 24 8.98 -10.03 41.10
N LEU A 25 9.75 -9.10 41.67
CA LEU A 25 10.05 -7.81 41.05
C LEU A 25 10.92 -7.98 39.80
N VAL A 26 11.95 -8.82 39.86
CA VAL A 26 12.79 -9.16 38.70
C VAL A 26 11.97 -9.82 37.60
N TRP A 27 11.10 -10.76 37.97
CA TRP A 27 10.25 -11.47 37.01
C TRP A 27 9.21 -10.54 36.36
N ALA A 28 8.63 -9.63 37.13
CA ALA A 28 7.72 -8.61 36.62
C ALA A 28 8.44 -7.67 35.64
N VAL A 29 9.64 -7.20 35.98
CA VAL A 29 10.45 -6.33 35.10
C VAL A 29 10.81 -7.05 33.80
N ASP A 30 11.30 -8.30 33.85
CA ASP A 30 11.63 -9.07 32.66
C ASP A 30 10.40 -9.28 31.76
N LYS A 31 9.24 -9.62 32.36
CA LYS A 31 7.99 -9.77 31.61
C LYS A 31 7.54 -8.47 30.96
N HIS A 32 7.64 -7.34 31.66
CA HIS A 32 7.31 -6.03 31.09
C HIS A 32 8.25 -5.65 29.95
N HIS A 33 9.53 -5.94 30.08
CA HIS A 33 10.49 -5.61 29.04
C HIS A 33 10.26 -6.43 27.77
N ARG A 34 10.04 -7.74 27.91
CA ARG A 34 9.67 -8.61 26.77
C ARG A 34 8.34 -8.22 26.14
N ALA A 35 7.35 -7.83 26.94
CA ALA A 35 6.08 -7.36 26.40
C ALA A 35 6.26 -6.07 25.57
N ALA A 36 7.10 -5.14 26.03
CA ALA A 36 7.41 -3.92 25.28
C ALA A 36 8.17 -4.23 23.98
N GLU A 37 9.15 -5.14 24.01
CA GLU A 37 9.88 -5.58 22.81
C GLU A 37 8.94 -6.23 21.79
N LEU A 38 8.06 -7.13 22.23
CA LEU A 38 7.07 -7.77 21.37
C LEU A 38 6.10 -6.75 20.78
N GLN A 39 5.64 -5.79 21.58
CA GLN A 39 4.76 -4.72 21.10
C GLN A 39 5.47 -3.84 20.06
N GLN A 40 6.75 -3.53 20.27
CA GLN A 40 7.55 -2.79 19.31
C GLN A 40 7.79 -3.57 18.02
N GLN A 41 8.05 -4.88 18.10
CA GLN A 41 8.13 -5.75 16.93
C GLN A 41 6.81 -5.78 16.15
N LEU A 42 5.69 -5.86 16.86
CA LEU A 42 4.35 -5.90 16.24
C LEU A 42 4.03 -4.58 15.52
N VAL A 43 4.38 -3.43 16.11
CA VAL A 43 4.26 -2.12 15.46
C VAL A 43 5.15 -2.02 14.23
N ASN A 44 6.38 -2.52 14.29
CA ASN A 44 7.30 -2.49 13.16
C ASN A 44 6.82 -3.37 12.00
N GLU A 45 6.32 -4.58 12.29
CA GLU A 45 5.77 -5.46 11.28
C GLU A 45 4.45 -4.92 10.70
N GLN A 46 3.60 -4.29 11.53
CA GLN A 46 2.41 -3.60 11.05
C GLN A 46 2.77 -2.47 10.09
N ALA A 47 3.74 -1.61 10.46
CA ALA A 47 4.20 -0.53 9.61
C ALA A 47 4.78 -1.03 8.27
N ARG A 48 5.50 -2.15 8.28
CA ARG A 48 5.99 -2.80 7.06
C ARG A 48 4.85 -3.32 6.19
N SER A 49 3.86 -3.97 6.80
CA SER A 49 2.67 -4.46 6.10
C SER A 49 1.90 -3.32 5.44
N ASP A 50 1.67 -2.23 6.18
CA ASP A 50 0.97 -1.06 5.67
C ASP A 50 1.73 -0.41 4.49
N GLN A 51 3.07 -0.33 4.59
CA GLN A 51 3.92 0.17 3.51
C GLN A 51 3.85 -0.73 2.27
N GLN A 52 3.87 -2.05 2.45
CA GLN A 52 3.74 -3.00 1.34
C GLN A 52 2.36 -2.91 0.70
N GLN A 53 1.30 -2.73 1.49
CA GLN A 53 -0.05 -2.58 0.98
C GLN A 53 -0.20 -1.30 0.14
N GLN A 54 0.36 -0.18 0.60
CA GLN A 54 0.40 1.05 -0.18
C GLN A 54 1.14 0.89 -1.51
N GLN A 55 2.26 0.17 -1.52
CA GLN A 55 3.00 -0.13 -2.76
C GLN A 55 2.19 -1.02 -3.72
N LEU A 56 1.45 -2.00 -3.20
CA LEU A 56 0.58 -2.84 -4.01
C LEU A 56 -0.59 -2.05 -4.61
N GLU A 57 -1.17 -1.13 -3.83
CA GLU A 57 -2.23 -0.24 -4.31
C GLU A 57 -1.71 0.68 -5.42
N SER A 58 -0.54 1.31 -5.26
CA SER A 58 0.05 2.15 -6.30
C SER A 58 0.36 1.37 -7.57
N LEU A 59 0.93 0.17 -7.45
CA LEU A 59 1.21 -0.69 -8.62
C LEU A 59 -0.07 -1.18 -9.29
N ALA A 60 -1.15 -1.44 -8.53
CA ALA A 60 -2.43 -1.82 -9.09
C ALA A 60 -3.07 -0.68 -9.89
N GLU A 61 -2.95 0.57 -9.41
CA GLU A 61 -3.38 1.76 -10.14
C GLU A 61 -2.58 1.95 -11.43
N GLU A 62 -1.26 1.83 -11.38
CA GLU A 62 -0.40 1.90 -12.58
C GLU A 62 -0.79 0.82 -13.60
N LEU A 63 -1.01 -0.43 -13.15
CA LEU A 63 -1.45 -1.51 -14.03
C LEU A 63 -2.81 -1.24 -14.65
N ARG A 64 -3.73 -0.58 -13.94
CA ARG A 64 -5.03 -0.20 -14.47
C ARG A 64 -4.88 0.84 -15.58
N GLN A 65 -4.07 1.88 -15.36
CA GLN A 65 -3.76 2.88 -16.38
C GLN A 65 -3.12 2.25 -17.62
N TRP A 66 -2.20 1.30 -17.43
CA TRP A 66 -1.60 0.57 -18.55
C TRP A 66 -2.61 -0.24 -19.36
N ARG A 67 -3.56 -0.92 -18.70
CA ARG A 67 -4.62 -1.65 -19.40
C ARG A 67 -5.52 -0.72 -20.20
N GLU A 68 -5.89 0.42 -19.64
CA GLU A 68 -6.70 1.43 -20.34
C GLU A 68 -5.98 1.94 -21.60
N LEU A 69 -4.68 2.22 -21.52
CA LEU A 69 -3.86 2.59 -22.67
C LEU A 69 -3.74 1.46 -23.71
N GLU A 70 -3.64 0.21 -23.27
CA GLU A 70 -3.57 -0.93 -24.17
C GLU A 70 -4.90 -1.16 -24.91
N GLU A 71 -6.03 -1.02 -24.22
CA GLU A 71 -7.37 -1.04 -24.81
C GLU A 71 -7.55 0.07 -25.85
N GLN A 72 -7.16 1.30 -25.53
CA GLN A 72 -7.15 2.42 -26.48
C GLN A 72 -6.30 2.09 -27.72
N ARG A 73 -5.11 1.52 -27.54
CA ARG A 73 -4.25 1.10 -28.67
C ARG A 73 -4.87 0.02 -29.52
N ARG A 74 -5.61 -0.92 -28.94
CA ARG A 74 -6.34 -1.97 -29.68
C ARG A 74 -7.50 -1.37 -30.46
N GLU A 75 -8.24 -0.45 -29.86
CA GLU A 75 -9.35 0.22 -30.53
C GLU A 75 -8.89 1.09 -31.70
N ILE A 76 -7.81 1.86 -31.52
CA ILE A 76 -7.20 2.64 -32.60
C ILE A 76 -6.79 1.71 -33.74
N ARG A 77 -6.08 0.60 -33.46
CA ARG A 77 -5.69 -0.38 -34.50
C ARG A 77 -6.90 -0.96 -35.23
N ARG A 78 -7.98 -1.28 -34.51
CA ARG A 78 -9.23 -1.74 -35.11
C ARG A 78 -9.81 -0.69 -36.07
N ARG A 79 -9.86 0.58 -35.68
CA ARG A 79 -10.36 1.67 -36.55
C ARG A 79 -9.50 1.89 -37.79
N TYR A 80 -8.17 1.71 -37.69
CA TYR A 80 -7.29 1.72 -38.87
C TYR A 80 -7.57 0.55 -39.82
N GLN A 81 -7.81 -0.65 -39.30
CA GLN A 81 -8.20 -1.80 -40.12
C GLN A 81 -9.55 -1.53 -40.80
N GLU A 82 -10.54 -1.01 -40.05
CA GLU A 82 -11.84 -0.66 -40.61
C GLU A 82 -11.75 0.41 -41.71
N ALA A 83 -10.90 1.43 -41.54
CA ALA A 83 -10.65 2.43 -42.57
C ALA A 83 -10.04 1.80 -43.82
N ARG A 84 -9.09 0.86 -43.64
CA ARG A 84 -8.43 0.14 -44.74
C ARG A 84 -9.41 -0.77 -45.50
N ASP A 85 -10.25 -1.51 -44.78
CA ASP A 85 -11.20 -2.46 -45.35
C ASP A 85 -12.38 -1.75 -46.03
N SER A 86 -12.87 -0.64 -45.46
CA SER A 86 -13.99 0.13 -46.00
C SER A 86 -13.59 1.08 -47.14
N GLY A 87 -12.29 1.38 -47.30
CA GLY A 87 -11.79 2.39 -48.22
C GLY A 87 -12.19 3.83 -47.86
N LYS A 88 -12.78 4.05 -46.67
CA LYS A 88 -13.27 5.35 -46.21
C LYS A 88 -12.51 5.80 -44.97
N SER A 89 -12.45 7.11 -44.75
CA SER A 89 -11.85 7.67 -43.55
C SER A 89 -12.74 7.46 -42.33
N VAL A 90 -12.21 6.87 -41.26
CA VAL A 90 -12.94 6.60 -40.01
C VAL A 90 -12.45 7.55 -38.91
N VAL A 91 -13.36 8.08 -38.10
CA VAL A 91 -13.01 8.98 -36.99
C VAL A 91 -12.26 8.20 -35.90
N LEU A 92 -11.06 8.65 -35.54
CA LEU A 92 -10.28 8.13 -34.42
C LEU A 92 -10.63 8.85 -33.12
N GLU A 93 -10.71 10.18 -33.16
CA GLU A 93 -10.94 11.00 -31.97
C GLU A 93 -11.57 12.33 -32.37
N ASN A 94 -12.42 12.88 -31.50
CA ASN A 94 -12.93 14.24 -31.62
C ASN A 94 -12.65 14.99 -30.32
N ASN A 95 -11.73 15.94 -30.38
CA ASN A 95 -11.40 16.76 -29.23
C ASN A 95 -12.47 17.85 -29.10
N GLY A 96 -12.87 18.15 -27.85
CA GLY A 96 -13.88 19.19 -27.55
C GLY A 96 -13.55 20.60 -28.07
N GLU A 97 -12.35 20.81 -28.60
CA GLU A 97 -11.91 22.03 -29.29
C GLU A 97 -12.28 22.08 -30.78
N GLY A 98 -13.09 21.13 -31.27
CA GLY A 98 -13.53 21.05 -32.67
C GLY A 98 -12.47 20.46 -33.62
N VAL A 99 -11.49 19.74 -33.07
CA VAL A 99 -10.45 19.02 -33.83
C VAL A 99 -10.85 17.56 -33.93
N THR A 100 -11.05 17.08 -35.15
CA THR A 100 -11.38 15.68 -35.41
C THR A 100 -10.23 15.00 -36.15
N THR A 101 -9.78 13.87 -35.62
CA THR A 101 -8.71 13.04 -36.18
C THR A 101 -9.34 11.85 -36.88
N PHE A 102 -8.92 11.56 -38.11
CA PHE A 102 -9.42 10.46 -38.93
C PHE A 102 -8.29 9.51 -39.33
N ALA A 103 -8.54 8.21 -39.27
CA ALA A 103 -7.72 7.19 -39.91
C ALA A 103 -8.03 7.16 -41.41
N GLN A 104 -7.00 7.16 -42.24
CA GLN A 104 -7.14 7.03 -43.70
C GLN A 104 -6.87 5.59 -44.16
N PRO A 105 -7.53 5.13 -45.23
CA PRO A 105 -7.40 3.76 -45.76
C PRO A 105 -5.98 3.37 -46.17
N HIS A 106 -5.15 4.35 -46.55
CA HIS A 106 -3.76 4.14 -46.97
C HIS A 106 -2.76 4.18 -45.80
N GLY A 107 -3.23 4.20 -44.55
CA GLY A 107 -2.39 4.19 -43.35
C GLY A 107 -1.97 5.57 -42.83
N GLY A 108 -2.50 6.65 -43.42
CA GLY A 108 -2.29 8.02 -42.96
C GLY A 108 -3.29 8.48 -41.90
N VAL A 109 -3.06 9.68 -41.34
CA VAL A 109 -3.96 10.37 -40.43
C VAL A 109 -4.34 11.70 -41.03
N LYS A 110 -5.65 12.00 -41.06
CA LYS A 110 -6.15 13.33 -41.42
C LYS A 110 -6.66 14.03 -40.17
N ILE A 111 -6.11 15.19 -39.87
CA ILE A 111 -6.60 16.04 -38.79
C ILE A 111 -7.35 17.20 -39.44
N THR A 112 -8.62 17.37 -39.10
CA THR A 112 -9.39 18.54 -39.54
C THR A 112 -9.86 19.32 -38.34
N ARG A 113 -9.57 20.63 -38.35
CA ARG A 113 -10.15 21.59 -37.42
C ARG A 113 -11.33 22.24 -38.10
N THR A 114 -12.53 22.11 -37.55
CA THR A 114 -13.63 22.97 -37.98
C THR A 114 -13.37 24.37 -37.39
N PRO A 115 -13.26 25.44 -38.20
CA PRO A 115 -13.08 26.77 -37.66
C PRO A 115 -14.32 27.11 -36.82
N SER A 116 -14.10 27.41 -35.54
CA SER A 116 -15.12 27.99 -34.68
C SER A 116 -15.58 29.29 -35.33
N ALA A 117 -16.75 29.30 -35.94
CA ALA A 117 -17.39 30.52 -36.39
C ALA A 117 -17.61 31.42 -35.17
N ARG A 118 -16.78 32.44 -35.03
CA ARG A 118 -17.02 33.63 -34.20
C ARG A 118 -17.30 34.78 -35.14
#